data_AF-A0A7V5C8K3-F1
#
_entry.id   AF-A0A7V5C8K3-F1
#
_cell.length_a   1.000
_cell.length_b   1.000
_cell.length_c   1.000
_cell.angle_alpha   90.00
_cell.angle_beta   90.00
_cell.angle_gamma   90.00
#
_symmetry.space_group_name_H-M   'P 1'
#
loop_
_entity.id
_entity.type
_entity.pdbx_description
1 polymer ?
#
loop_
_entity_poly.entity_id
_entity_poly.type
_entity_poly.pdbx_seq_one_letter_code
_entity_poly.pdbx_strand_id
1 'polypeptide(L)'
;MALKDGTILLSQKGMEICYQAEDKNIGDARVAFVLGHEMAHLGNDDFWHIGESLRVLVLEGVVELVEYPVSKPMPLSEINSGYGKPCRMFVSPSGVKTLVYEDFAVDVRDDLITGVILFEKGRS
;
A
#
# COMPACT_ATOMS: atom_id res chain seq x y z
N MET A 1 -8.71 7.25 0.75
CA MET A 1 -9.08 7.11 -0.67
C MET A 1 -10.30 7.94 -0.97
N ALA A 2 -10.31 8.72 -2.06
CA ALA A 2 -11.44 9.52 -2.50
C ALA A 2 -12.17 8.90 -3.71
N LEU A 3 -13.50 8.80 -3.64
CA LEU A 3 -14.37 8.29 -4.72
C LEU A 3 -15.04 9.43 -5.49
N LYS A 4 -15.44 9.14 -6.75
CA LYS A 4 -16.10 10.11 -7.63
C LYS A 4 -17.42 10.68 -7.09
N ASP A 5 -18.07 9.97 -6.16
CA ASP A 5 -19.30 10.43 -5.52
C ASP A 5 -19.06 11.33 -4.31
N GLY A 6 -17.79 11.68 -4.01
CA GLY A 6 -17.41 12.49 -2.86
C GLY A 6 -17.12 11.67 -1.60
N THR A 7 -17.27 10.34 -1.63
CA THR A 7 -16.99 9.49 -0.47
C THR A 7 -15.49 9.39 -0.20
N ILE A 8 -15.09 9.56 1.06
CA ILE A 8 -13.73 9.27 1.52
C ILE A 8 -13.75 7.95 2.30
N LEU A 9 -12.92 7.01 1.89
CA LEU A 9 -12.70 5.74 2.57
C LEU A 9 -11.37 5.78 3.34
N LEU A 10 -11.44 5.45 4.62
CA LEU A 10 -10.29 5.24 5.51
C LEU A 10 -10.27 3.78 5.95
N SER A 11 -9.08 3.17 6.00
CA SER A 11 -8.94 1.80 6.47
C SER A 11 -8.96 1.77 8.00
N GLN A 12 -9.56 0.73 8.58
CA GLN A 12 -9.58 0.54 10.02
C GLN A 12 -8.16 0.49 10.61
N LYS A 13 -7.23 -0.20 9.94
CA LYS A 13 -5.83 -0.27 10.38
C LYS A 13 -5.11 1.08 10.28
N GLY A 14 -5.43 1.90 9.29
CA GLY A 14 -4.93 3.28 9.22
C GLY A 14 -5.41 4.14 10.38
N MET A 15 -6.68 3.96 10.80
CA MET A 15 -7.22 4.61 11.99
C MET A 15 -6.52 4.14 13.26
N GLU A 16 -6.29 2.82 13.40
CA GLU A 16 -5.53 2.27 14.53
C GLU A 16 -4.14 2.88 14.61
N ILE A 17 -3.41 3.01 13.49
CA ILE A 17 -2.08 3.66 13.45
C ILE A 17 -2.17 5.14 13.87
N CYS A 18 -3.16 5.88 13.38
CA CYS A 18 -3.33 7.28 13.76
C CYS A 18 -3.47 7.43 15.29
N TYR A 19 -4.21 6.52 15.93
CA TYR A 19 -4.48 6.52 17.37
C TYR A 19 -3.59 5.57 18.18
N GLN A 20 -2.45 5.12 17.64
CA GLN A 20 -1.46 4.37 18.43
C GLN A 20 -0.78 5.22 19.52
N ALA A 21 -0.81 6.55 19.37
CA ALA A 21 -0.32 7.46 20.40
C ALA A 21 -1.33 7.57 21.56
N GLU A 22 -0.85 7.66 22.80
CA GLU A 22 -1.71 7.79 23.99
C GLU A 22 -2.52 9.10 23.99
N ASP A 23 -2.04 10.14 23.29
CA ASP A 23 -2.73 11.42 23.19
C ASP A 23 -3.71 11.44 22.01
N LYS A 24 -5.00 11.51 22.35
CA LYS A 24 -6.09 11.67 21.39
C LYS A 24 -5.91 12.87 20.46
N ASN A 25 -5.36 14.00 20.94
CA ASN A 25 -5.14 15.18 20.12
C ASN A 25 -4.12 14.93 19.01
N ILE A 26 -3.10 14.12 19.29
CA ILE A 26 -2.11 13.70 18.28
C ILE A 26 -2.79 12.79 17.26
N GLY A 27 -3.66 11.87 17.70
CA GLY A 27 -4.45 11.03 16.80
C GLY A 27 -5.40 11.84 15.90
N ASP A 28 -6.12 12.81 16.49
CA ASP A 28 -7.02 13.71 15.75
C ASP A 28 -6.24 14.54 14.71
N ALA A 29 -5.05 15.04 15.06
CA ALA A 29 -4.20 15.77 14.13
C ALA A 29 -3.73 14.90 12.95
N ARG A 30 -3.36 13.64 13.22
CA ARG A 30 -2.98 12.67 12.19
C ARG A 30 -4.15 12.33 11.27
N VAL A 31 -5.34 12.11 11.83
CA VAL A 31 -6.56 11.85 11.05
C VAL A 31 -6.94 13.07 10.20
N ALA A 32 -6.85 14.28 10.75
CA ALA A 32 -7.10 15.52 10.01
C ALA A 32 -6.13 15.66 8.82
N PHE A 33 -4.86 15.29 8.99
CA PHE A 33 -3.89 15.28 7.90
C PHE A 33 -4.27 14.27 6.80
N VAL A 34 -4.59 13.03 7.17
CA VAL A 34 -5.01 11.99 6.22
C VAL A 34 -6.30 12.40 5.50
N LEU A 35 -7.29 12.93 6.22
CA LEU A 35 -8.51 13.47 5.63
C LEU A 35 -8.21 14.62 4.65
N GLY A 36 -7.34 15.54 5.03
CA GLY A 36 -6.94 16.66 4.17
C GLY A 36 -6.29 16.20 2.86
N HIS A 37 -5.43 15.17 2.94
CA HIS A 37 -4.83 14.53 1.76
C HIS A 37 -5.90 13.95 0.82
N GLU A 38 -6.88 13.23 1.37
CA GLU A 38 -7.98 12.65 0.59
C GLU A 38 -8.98 13.68 0.06
N MET A 39 -9.21 14.77 0.79
CA MET A 39 -10.00 15.90 0.32
C MET A 39 -9.30 16.64 -0.82
N ALA A 40 -7.97 16.71 -0.83
CA ALA A 40 -7.22 17.30 -1.94
C ALA A 40 -7.40 16.48 -3.23
N HIS A 41 -7.49 15.16 -3.14
CA HIS A 41 -7.84 14.30 -4.27
C HIS A 41 -9.25 14.61 -4.81
N LEU A 42 -10.24 14.81 -3.93
CA LEU A 42 -11.59 15.26 -4.36
C LEU A 42 -11.55 16.62 -5.06
N GLY A 43 -10.78 17.58 -4.53
CA GLY A 43 -10.70 18.94 -5.08
C GLY A 43 -9.97 19.02 -6.44
N ASN A 44 -9.15 18.03 -6.77
CA ASN A 44 -8.37 17.98 -8.00
C ASN A 44 -8.93 16.99 -9.04
N ASP A 45 -10.13 16.44 -8.82
CA ASP A 45 -10.72 15.38 -9.63
C ASP A 45 -9.82 14.13 -9.79
N ASP A 46 -8.92 13.91 -8.85
CA ASP A 46 -7.93 12.82 -8.82
C ASP A 46 -8.48 11.65 -8.00
N PHE A 47 -9.49 10.99 -8.56
CA PHE A 47 -10.22 9.96 -7.85
C PHE A 47 -9.49 8.63 -7.84
N TRP A 48 -9.79 7.80 -6.84
CA TRP A 48 -9.38 6.42 -6.83
C TRP A 48 -9.99 5.65 -8.02
N HIS A 49 -9.14 5.16 -8.92
CA HIS A 49 -9.56 4.29 -10.02
C HIS A 49 -9.33 2.83 -9.60
N ILE A 50 -10.40 2.05 -9.51
CA ILE A 50 -10.31 0.59 -9.32
C ILE A 50 -9.80 -0.01 -10.64
N GLY A 51 -8.51 0.11 -10.92
CA GLY A 51 -7.97 -0.28 -12.22
C GLY A 51 -6.45 -0.26 -12.33
N GLU A 52 -5.81 0.90 -12.26
CA GLU A 52 -4.38 1.01 -12.56
C GLU A 52 -3.83 2.22 -11.80
N SER A 53 -3.11 2.02 -10.69
CA SER A 53 -2.53 3.16 -9.95
C SER A 53 -1.31 2.71 -9.16
N LEU A 54 -0.16 3.34 -9.46
CA LEU A 54 1.00 3.35 -8.58
C LEU A 54 0.55 3.85 -7.19
N ARG A 55 0.80 3.10 -6.12
CA ARG A 55 0.43 3.53 -4.76
C ARG A 55 1.68 3.94 -4.02
N VAL A 56 1.69 5.14 -3.44
CA VAL A 56 2.84 5.62 -2.67
C VAL A 56 2.37 5.99 -1.27
N LEU A 57 2.98 5.42 -0.23
CA LEU A 57 2.81 5.87 1.14
C LEU A 57 3.94 6.82 1.49
N VAL A 58 3.60 8.04 1.89
CA VAL A 58 4.55 9.03 2.40
C VAL A 58 4.27 9.27 3.89
N LEU A 59 5.28 9.07 4.73
CA LEU A 59 5.23 9.33 6.16
C LEU A 59 6.32 10.35 6.53
N GLU A 60 5.94 11.40 7.25
CA GLU A 60 6.84 12.50 7.67
C GLU A 60 7.64 13.16 6.53
N GLY A 61 7.09 13.15 5.31
CA GLY A 61 7.77 13.69 4.11
C GLY A 61 8.76 12.72 3.45
N VAL A 62 8.83 11.47 3.89
CA VAL A 62 9.65 10.40 3.32
C VAL A 62 8.75 9.35 2.66
N VAL A 63 9.11 8.89 1.46
CA VAL A 63 8.42 7.79 0.78
C VAL A 63 8.78 6.47 1.49
N GLU A 64 7.80 5.80 2.10
CA GLU A 64 8.02 4.55 2.83
C GLU A 64 7.61 3.30 2.03
N LEU A 65 6.59 3.41 1.17
CA LEU A 65 6.04 2.29 0.41
C LEU A 65 5.72 2.75 -1.01
N VAL A 66 6.09 1.94 -2.00
CA VAL A 66 5.69 2.13 -3.40
C VAL A 66 5.16 0.81 -3.95
N GLU A 67 3.86 0.75 -4.25
CA GLU A 67 3.26 -0.38 -4.98
C GLU A 67 3.18 -0.05 -6.47
N TYR A 68 3.91 -0.81 -7.26
CA TYR A 68 3.90 -0.75 -8.72
C TYR A 68 3.08 -1.91 -9.29
N PRO A 69 1.91 -1.64 -9.93
CA PRO A 69 1.18 -2.67 -10.65
C PRO A 69 1.98 -3.11 -11.88
N VAL A 70 2.23 -4.41 -12.01
CA VAL A 70 3.06 -4.91 -13.10
C VAL A 70 2.25 -4.89 -14.39
N SER A 71 2.63 -4.01 -15.33
CA SER A 71 1.92 -3.79 -16.60
C SER A 71 1.93 -5.03 -17.52
N LYS A 72 2.85 -5.97 -17.28
CA LYS A 72 2.93 -7.26 -17.97
C LYS A 72 3.17 -8.36 -16.93
N PRO A 73 2.18 -9.24 -16.66
CA PRO A 73 2.34 -10.31 -15.68
C PRO A 73 3.59 -11.14 -15.99
N MET A 74 4.41 -11.38 -14.97
CA MET A 74 5.64 -12.18 -15.08
C MET A 74 5.54 -13.43 -14.20
N PRO A 75 6.11 -14.58 -14.61
CA PRO A 75 6.09 -15.79 -13.79
C PRO A 75 6.86 -15.63 -12.48
N LEU A 76 6.31 -16.18 -11.39
CA LEU A 76 7.00 -16.21 -10.09
C LEU A 76 8.38 -16.89 -10.14
N SER A 77 8.57 -17.82 -11.07
CA SER A 77 9.86 -18.51 -11.28
C SER A 77 11.00 -17.55 -11.63
N GLU A 78 10.73 -16.42 -12.29
CA GLU A 78 11.75 -15.43 -12.62
C GLU A 78 12.34 -14.79 -11.36
N ILE A 79 11.50 -14.42 -10.38
CA ILE A 79 11.98 -13.88 -9.10
C ILE A 79 12.68 -14.94 -8.26
N ASN A 80 12.12 -16.15 -8.16
CA ASN A 80 12.73 -17.22 -7.35
C ASN A 80 14.14 -17.60 -7.84
N SER A 81 14.43 -17.44 -9.14
CA SER A 81 15.76 -17.72 -9.70
C SER A 81 16.82 -16.69 -9.27
N GLY A 82 16.42 -15.43 -9.04
CA GLY A 82 17.33 -14.34 -8.68
C GLY A 82 17.40 -14.02 -7.18
N TYR A 83 16.28 -14.17 -6.47
CA TYR A 83 16.12 -13.71 -5.08
C TYR A 83 15.88 -14.86 -4.07
N GLY A 84 15.78 -16.10 -4.55
CA GLY A 84 15.57 -17.26 -3.70
C GLY A 84 14.17 -17.32 -3.08
N LYS A 85 14.08 -17.84 -1.85
CA LYS A 85 12.79 -18.04 -1.16
C LYS A 85 12.37 -16.78 -0.40
N PRO A 86 11.07 -16.45 -0.37
CA PRO A 86 10.58 -15.30 0.38
C PRO A 86 10.78 -15.49 1.89
N CYS A 87 11.05 -14.38 2.59
CA CYS A 87 11.15 -14.33 4.04
C CYS A 87 9.79 -14.60 4.72
N ARG A 88 8.70 -14.12 4.12
CA ARG A 88 7.33 -14.32 4.62
C ARG A 88 6.33 -14.45 3.47
N MET A 89 5.18 -15.06 3.78
CA MET A 89 4.06 -15.21 2.84
C MET A 89 2.77 -14.87 3.55
N PHE A 90 1.93 -14.06 2.90
CA PHE A 90 0.57 -13.74 3.34
C PHE A 90 -0.42 -14.17 2.26
N VAL A 91 -1.60 -14.62 2.67
CA VAL A 91 -2.67 -14.98 1.74
C VAL A 91 -3.91 -14.20 2.13
N SER A 92 -4.41 -13.40 1.19
CA SER A 92 -5.65 -12.66 1.36
C SER A 92 -6.88 -13.56 1.16
N PRO A 93 -8.04 -13.22 1.74
CA PRO A 93 -9.29 -13.96 1.52
C PRO A 93 -9.73 -14.00 0.05
N SER A 94 -9.26 -13.06 -0.78
CA SER A 94 -9.52 -13.03 -2.23
C SER A 94 -8.58 -13.94 -3.03
N GLY A 95 -7.67 -14.66 -2.37
CA GLY A 95 -6.76 -15.63 -2.99
C GLY A 95 -5.43 -15.05 -3.46
N VAL A 96 -5.20 -13.74 -3.32
CA VAL A 96 -3.90 -13.13 -3.63
C VAL A 96 -2.88 -13.53 -2.58
N LYS A 97 -1.71 -13.98 -3.03
CA LYS A 97 -0.56 -14.28 -2.18
C LYS A 97 0.44 -13.14 -2.23
N THR A 98 0.80 -12.56 -1.09
CA THR A 98 1.87 -11.58 -1.01
C THR A 98 3.13 -12.26 -0.48
N LEU A 99 4.19 -12.28 -1.29
CA LEU A 99 5.49 -12.86 -0.96
C LEU A 99 6.45 -11.74 -0.58
N VAL A 100 6.99 -11.79 0.63
CA VAL A 100 7.84 -10.72 1.18
C VAL A 100 9.31 -11.16 1.13
N TYR A 101 10.14 -10.36 0.49
CA TYR A 101 11.59 -10.44 0.43
C TYR A 101 12.21 -9.40 1.37
N GLU A 102 13.53 -9.20 1.31
CA GLU A 102 14.23 -8.34 2.26
C GLU A 102 13.85 -6.86 2.14
N ASP A 103 13.72 -6.37 0.91
CA ASP A 103 13.56 -4.96 0.54
C ASP A 103 12.34 -4.71 -0.37
N PHE A 104 11.61 -5.77 -0.71
CA PHE A 104 10.38 -5.68 -1.49
C PHE A 104 9.43 -6.84 -1.19
N ALA A 105 8.20 -6.73 -1.68
CA ALA A 105 7.24 -7.81 -1.73
C ALA A 105 6.59 -7.87 -3.10
N VAL A 106 5.96 -9.00 -3.42
CA VAL A 106 5.22 -9.17 -4.67
C VAL A 106 3.88 -9.82 -4.42
N ASP A 107 2.88 -9.35 -5.13
CA ASP A 107 1.55 -9.97 -5.17
C ASP A 107 1.49 -10.98 -6.30
N VAL A 108 1.01 -12.17 -5.99
CA VAL A 108 0.94 -13.32 -6.88
C VAL A 108 -0.50 -13.84 -6.95
N ARG A 109 -0.98 -14.04 -8.19
CA ARG A 109 -2.22 -14.75 -8.51
C ARG A 109 -1.93 -15.77 -9.60
N ASP A 110 -2.38 -17.00 -9.42
CA ASP A 110 -2.18 -18.09 -10.41
C ASP A 110 -0.72 -18.22 -10.89
N ASP A 111 0.23 -18.13 -9.93
CA ASP A 111 1.69 -18.14 -10.15
C ASP A 111 2.25 -16.99 -11.03
N LEU A 112 1.43 -15.98 -11.31
CA LEU A 112 1.81 -14.74 -11.98
C LEU A 112 1.93 -13.61 -10.98
N ILE A 113 3.03 -12.86 -11.10
CA ILE A 113 3.24 -11.63 -10.35
C ILE A 113 2.37 -10.54 -10.96
N THR A 114 1.51 -9.95 -10.13
CA THR A 114 0.55 -8.91 -10.51
C THR A 114 0.92 -7.55 -9.93
N GLY A 115 1.75 -7.50 -8.90
CA GLY A 115 2.19 -6.26 -8.25
C GLY A 115 3.56 -6.43 -7.60
N VAL A 116 4.33 -5.35 -7.58
CA VAL A 116 5.59 -5.23 -6.84
C VAL A 116 5.42 -4.14 -5.80
N ILE A 117 5.85 -4.40 -4.58
CA ILE A 117 5.75 -3.51 -3.43
C ILE A 117 7.17 -3.25 -2.95
N LEU A 118 7.67 -2.03 -3.16
CA LEU A 118 8.97 -1.60 -2.66
C LEU A 118 8.79 -0.92 -1.31
N PHE A 119 9.62 -1.24 -0.33
CA PHE A 119 9.59 -0.60 0.98
C PHE A 119 10.99 -0.39 1.53
N GLU A 120 11.20 0.69 2.28
CA GLU A 120 12.43 0.84 3.04
C GLU A 120 12.37 0.03 4.34
N LYS A 121 13.48 -0.63 4.67
CA LYS A 121 13.64 -1.30 5.95
C LYS A 121 13.69 -0.24 7.04
N GLY A 122 12.67 -0.18 7.89
CA GLY A 122 12.63 0.77 9.01
C GLY A 122 13.94 0.70 9.81
N ARG A 123 14.59 1.85 10.01
CA ARG A 123 15.80 1.96 10.83
C ARG A 123 15.43 1.52 12.25
N SER A 124 15.98 0.38 12.67
CA SER A 124 15.88 -0.16 14.04
C SER A 124 16.52 0.76 15.07
#